data_AF-A0A3B4ALL5-F1
#
_entry.id   AF-A0A3B4ALL5-F1
#
_cell.length_a   1.000
_cell.length_b   1.000
_cell.length_c   1.000
_cell.angle_alpha   90.00
_cell.angle_beta   90.00
_cell.angle_gamma   90.00
#
_symmetry.space_group_name_H-M   'P 1'
#
loop_
_entity.id
_entity.type
_entity.pdbx_description
1 polymer ?
#
loop_
_entity_poly.entity_id
_entity_poly.type
_entity_poly.pdbx_seq_one_letter_code
_entity_poly.pdbx_strand_id
1 'polypeptide(L)'
;LPVLLEELKETLDPALEPVLLKQFCISGGRTLIRLGDADIDYNKNFRFYMTTKMANPHYLPEVCIKVTIINFTVTKSGLEDQLL
;
A
#
# COMPACT_ATOMS: atom_id res chain seq x y z
N LEU A 1 11.96 5.25 -6.01
CA LEU A 1 10.96 5.46 -7.09
C LEU A 1 9.62 5.00 -6.54
N PRO A 2 8.53 5.76 -6.76
CA PRO A 2 7.20 5.34 -6.34
C PRO A 2 6.69 4.19 -7.21
N VAL A 3 6.00 3.23 -6.61
CA VAL A 3 5.32 2.12 -7.28
C VAL A 3 3.85 2.17 -6.89
N LEU A 4 2.98 1.98 -7.89
CA LEU A 4 1.53 1.95 -7.74
C LEU A 4 1.00 0.57 -8.13
N LEU A 5 0.24 -0.04 -7.24
CA LEU A 5 -0.58 -1.22 -7.53
C LEU A 5 -2.03 -0.78 -7.72
N GLU A 6 -2.54 -0.96 -8.93
CA GLU A 6 -3.90 -0.55 -9.28
C GLU A 6 -4.90 -1.71 -9.16
N GLU A 7 -6.18 -1.35 -9.08
CA GLU A 7 -7.31 -2.28 -9.11
C GLU A 7 -7.31 -3.35 -8.00
N LEU A 8 -6.85 -2.95 -6.82
CA LEU A 8 -6.84 -3.81 -5.65
C LEU A 8 -8.25 -4.31 -5.32
N LYS A 9 -8.35 -5.62 -5.07
CA LYS A 9 -9.55 -6.28 -4.57
C LYS A 9 -9.58 -6.22 -3.03
N GLU A 10 -10.52 -6.93 -2.41
CA GLU A 10 -10.66 -6.91 -0.94
C GLU A 10 -9.57 -7.73 -0.22
N THR A 11 -8.84 -8.57 -0.97
CA THR A 11 -7.73 -9.39 -0.48
C THR A 11 -6.39 -8.86 -0.97
N LEU A 12 -5.39 -8.93 -0.10
CA LEU A 12 -3.99 -8.63 -0.40
C LEU A 12 -3.21 -9.92 -0.58
N ASP A 13 -2.27 -9.92 -1.52
CA ASP A 13 -1.33 -11.03 -1.69
C ASP A 13 -0.40 -11.11 -0.46
N PRO A 14 -0.30 -12.24 0.24
CA PRO A 14 0.62 -12.44 1.36
C PRO A 14 2.09 -12.15 1.00
N ALA A 15 2.48 -12.23 -0.27
CA ALA A 15 3.83 -11.87 -0.72
C ALA A 15 4.17 -10.39 -0.48
N LEU A 16 3.16 -9.51 -0.33
CA LEU A 16 3.36 -8.09 -0.02
C LEU A 16 3.60 -7.84 1.47
N GLU A 17 3.32 -8.81 2.33
CA GLU A 17 3.37 -8.66 3.77
C GLU A 17 4.69 -8.12 4.33
N PRO A 18 5.87 -8.57 3.86
CA PRO A 18 7.14 -8.01 4.32
C PRO A 18 7.26 -6.50 4.05
N VAL A 19 6.71 -6.02 2.94
CA VAL A 19 6.73 -4.59 2.55
C VAL A 19 5.74 -3.80 3.39
N LEU A 20 4.51 -4.31 3.55
CA LEU A 20 3.46 -3.63 4.31
C LEU A 20 3.82 -3.52 5.80
N LEU A 21 4.40 -4.57 6.37
CA LEU A 21 4.85 -4.62 7.76
C LEU A 21 6.23 -3.99 7.99
N LYS A 22 6.92 -3.52 6.93
CA LYS A 22 8.26 -2.94 7.02
C LYS A 22 9.26 -3.89 7.70
N GLN A 23 9.21 -5.17 7.34
CA GLN A 23 10.09 -6.23 7.86
C GLN A 23 11.50 -6.11 7.27
N PHE A 24 12.24 -5.11 7.73
CA PHE A 24 13.59 -4.85 7.26
C PHE A 24 14.64 -5.61 8.09
N CYS A 25 15.64 -6.14 7.41
CA CYS A 25 16.81 -6.75 8.02
C CYS A 25 18.06 -5.91 7.72
N ILE A 26 18.96 -5.76 8.69
CA ILE A 26 20.24 -5.08 8.46
C ILE A 26 21.32 -6.15 8.33
N SER A 27 21.99 -6.20 7.18
CA SER A 27 23.09 -7.13 6.92
C SER A 27 24.25 -6.39 6.27
N GLY A 28 25.43 -6.42 6.90
CA GLY A 28 26.63 -5.77 6.38
C GLY A 28 26.45 -4.27 6.08
N GLY A 29 25.69 -3.55 6.91
CA GLY A 29 25.39 -2.12 6.73
C GLY A 29 24.32 -1.79 5.68
N ARG A 30 23.77 -2.79 4.99
CA ARG A 30 22.66 -2.65 4.03
C ARG A 30 21.33 -2.96 4.69
N THR A 31 20.30 -2.19 4.34
CA THR A 31 18.91 -2.50 4.70
C THR A 31 18.34 -3.40 3.62
N LEU A 32 17.91 -4.59 4.00
CA LEU A 32 17.35 -5.60 3.12
C LEU A 32 15.88 -5.85 3.48
N ILE A 33 15.12 -6.35 2.51
CA ILE A 33 13.78 -6.88 2.71
C ILE A 33 13.70 -8.26 2.05
N ARG A 34 13.15 -9.23 2.78
CA ARG A 34 12.91 -10.59 2.26
C ARG A 34 11.58 -10.59 1.51
N LEU A 35 11.61 -10.85 0.21
CA LEU A 35 10.42 -11.03 -0.62
C LEU A 35 10.44 -12.44 -1.22
N GLY A 36 9.50 -13.29 -0.79
CA GLY A 36 9.55 -14.72 -1.08
C GLY A 36 10.86 -15.32 -0.56
N ASP A 37 11.63 -15.93 -1.46
CA ASP A 37 12.93 -16.54 -1.12
C ASP A 37 14.13 -15.61 -1.35
N ALA A 38 13.91 -14.36 -1.81
CA ALA A 38 14.97 -13.43 -2.18
C ALA A 38 15.16 -12.31 -1.16
N ASP A 39 16.42 -12.03 -0.80
CA ASP A 39 16.79 -10.81 -0.07
C ASP A 39 17.09 -9.69 -1.07
N ILE A 40 16.37 -8.58 -0.95
CA ILE A 40 16.44 -7.44 -1.87
C ILE A 40 16.88 -6.20 -1.10
N ASP A 41 17.78 -5.40 -1.68
CA ASP A 41 18.20 -4.13 -1.10
C ASP A 41 17.03 -3.13 -1.03
N TYR A 42 16.76 -2.63 0.17
CA TYR A 42 15.69 -1.67 0.43
C TYR A 42 16.16 -0.23 0.18
N ASN A 43 15.46 0.47 -0.70
CA ASN A 43 15.70 1.89 -0.95
C ASN A 43 14.81 2.74 -0.03
N LYS A 44 15.41 3.61 0.80
CA LYS A 44 14.66 4.52 1.70
C LYS A 44 13.73 5.50 0.99
N ASN A 45 13.98 5.77 -0.31
CA ASN A 45 13.12 6.60 -1.16
C ASN A 45 12.05 5.79 -1.92
N PHE A 46 11.88 4.51 -1.59
CA PHE A 46 10.79 3.70 -2.10
C PHE A 46 9.47 4.16 -1.47
N ARG A 47 8.44 4.27 -2.30
CA ARG A 47 7.07 4.54 -1.87
C ARG A 47 6.14 3.58 -2.59
N PHE A 48 5.27 2.92 -1.84
CA PHE A 48 4.32 1.96 -2.38
C PHE A 48 2.90 2.46 -2.13
N TYR A 49 2.13 2.57 -3.20
CA TYR A 49 0.75 3.03 -3.19
C TYR A 49 -0.14 1.93 -3.75
N MET A 50 -1.36 1.84 -3.23
CA MET A 50 -2.38 0.90 -3.69
C MET A 50 -3.67 1.66 -3.92
N THR A 51 -4.35 1.37 -5.04
CA THR A 51 -5.64 1.99 -5.36
C THR A 51 -6.69 0.94 -5.66
N THR A 52 -7.94 1.25 -5.34
CA THR A 52 -9.10 0.45 -5.72
C THR A 52 -10.17 1.36 -6.31
N LYS A 53 -10.93 0.83 -7.28
CA LYS A 53 -12.10 1.49 -7.86
C LYS A 53 -13.41 1.05 -7.19
N MET A 54 -13.33 0.15 -6.22
CA MET A 54 -14.52 -0.34 -5.51
C MET A 54 -15.06 0.78 -4.61
N ALA A 55 -16.37 1.05 -4.73
CA ALA A 55 -17.01 2.13 -3.99
C ALA A 55 -17.09 1.87 -2.48
N ASN A 56 -17.21 0.59 -2.06
CA ASN A 56 -17.28 0.19 -0.67
C ASN A 56 -16.51 -1.13 -0.43
N PRO A 57 -15.16 -1.08 -0.43
CA PRO A 57 -14.34 -2.27 -0.20
C PRO A 57 -14.40 -2.68 1.28
N HIS A 58 -14.69 -3.96 1.56
CA HIS A 58 -14.67 -4.50 2.93
C HIS A 58 -13.31 -5.12 3.26
N TYR A 59 -12.34 -4.28 3.60
CA TYR A 59 -11.05 -4.76 4.07
C TYR A 59 -11.15 -5.32 5.49
N LEU A 60 -10.49 -6.47 5.71
CA LEU A 60 -10.37 -7.06 7.03
C LEU A 60 -9.62 -6.12 7.99
N PRO A 61 -9.92 -6.13 9.31
CA PRO A 61 -9.21 -5.30 10.29
C PRO A 61 -7.68 -5.46 10.22
N GLU A 62 -7.21 -6.67 9.91
CA GLU A 62 -5.81 -6.98 9.69
C GLU A 62 -5.16 -6.14 8.59
N VAL A 63 -5.88 -5.83 7.51
CA VAL A 63 -5.38 -4.93 6.46
C VAL A 63 -5.36 -3.49 6.97
N CYS A 64 -6.44 -3.07 7.63
CA CYS A 64 -6.59 -1.69 8.14
C CYS A 64 -5.52 -1.28 9.16
N ILE A 65 -4.91 -2.23 9.87
CA ILE A 65 -3.78 -1.96 10.80
C ILE A 65 -2.42 -1.90 10.10
N LYS A 66 -2.27 -2.55 8.93
CA LYS A 66 -1.00 -2.63 8.18
C LYS A 66 -0.80 -1.43 7.26
N VAL A 67 -1.90 -0.84 6.75
CA VAL A 67 -1.86 0.23 5.76
C VAL A 67 -2.67 1.43 6.21
N THR A 68 -2.33 2.60 5.67
CA THR A 68 -3.16 3.79 5.80
C THR A 68 -4.18 3.82 4.67
N ILE A 69 -5.45 3.75 5.01
CA ILE A 69 -6.56 3.85 4.06
C ILE A 69 -6.94 5.31 3.91
N ILE A 70 -7.05 5.79 2.67
CA ILE A 70 -7.50 7.13 2.34
C ILE A 70 -8.75 7.02 1.47
N ASN A 71 -9.84 7.68 1.89
CA ASN A 71 -11.07 7.71 1.12
C ASN A 71 -11.04 8.90 0.14
N PHE A 72 -11.00 8.59 -1.16
CA PHE A 72 -11.06 9.57 -2.25
C PHE A 72 -12.44 9.66 -2.91
N THR A 73 -13.49 9.11 -2.28
CA THR A 73 -14.85 9.20 -2.80
C THR A 73 -15.29 10.66 -2.85
N VAL A 74 -15.64 11.12 -4.05
CA VAL A 74 -16.17 12.47 -4.26
C VAL A 74 -17.57 12.56 -3.66
N THR A 75 -17.78 13.53 -2.77
CA THR A 75 -19.11 13.86 -2.25
C THR A 75 -19.80 14.86 -3.19
N LYS A 76 -21.14 14.88 -3.22
CA LYS A 76 -21.90 15.82 -4.08
C LYS A 76 -21.49 17.27 -3.82
N SER A 77 -21.37 17.66 -2.55
CA SER A 77 -20.89 19.00 -2.17
C SER A 77 -19.47 19.26 -2.65
N GLY A 78 -18.56 18.29 -2.50
CA GLY A 78 -17.18 18.43 -2.98
C GLY A 78 -17.07 18.53 -4.50
N LEU A 79 -18.00 17.91 -5.25
CA LEU A 79 -18.09 18.07 -6.70
C LEU A 79 -18.67 19.43 -7.09
N GLU A 80 -19.71 19.90 -6.39
CA GLU A 80 -20.30 21.23 -6.60
C GLU A 80 -19.25 22.33 -6.40
N ASP A 81 -18.45 22.25 -5.32
CA ASP A 81 -17.36 23.19 -5.03
C ASP A 81 -16.21 23.14 -6.05
N GLN A 82 -16.02 22.03 -6.76
CA GLN A 82 -14.98 21.89 -7.80
C GLN A 82 -15.41 22.44 -9.17
N LEU A 83 -16.72 22.57 -9.40
CA LEU A 83 -17.30 23.02 -10.67
C LEU A 83 -17.69 24.51 -10.65
N LEU A 84 -17.76 25.12 -9.47
CA LEU A 84 -18.02 26.55 -9.24
C LEU A 84 -16.74 27.38 -9.29
#